data_AF-A0A2L0EPZ0-F1
#
_entry.id   AF-A0A2L0EPZ0-F1
#
_cell.length_a   1.000
_cell.length_b   1.000
_cell.length_c   1.000
_cell.angle_alpha   90.00
_cell.angle_beta   90.00
_cell.angle_gamma   90.00
#
_symmetry.space_group_name_H-M   'P 1'
#
loop_
_entity.id
_entity.type
_entity.pdbx_description
1 polymer ?
#
loop_
_entity_poly.entity_id
_entity_poly.type
_entity_poly.pdbx_seq_one_letter_code
_entity_poly.pdbx_strand_id
1 'polypeptide(L)'
;MVRTSSHIASCVLAAALLSGCHVTIQSSDSPAEATPPPAKTTTKTASKPRTRKPAKPDPEPERRKLPKWRLPASNAPTITAKTVFGSGETAAFRGLVYVIPENSKKLPSFDNRLPFAKLYTDRFEVKTQEFSGGFPGALLQNEWFAIRFEGEFKVPSDGVFQFRVTSDDGANLYIDDKLVVANDGVHTAKSADGEVRLSEGTHRLQLDYFQAERGQVALSVLMGQKDKLEPLVGSR
;
A
#
# COMPACT_ATOMS: atom_id res chain seq x y z
N MET A 1 -48.09 -40.44 -28.85
CA MET A 1 -47.24 -40.76 -30.02
C MET A 1 -45.78 -40.73 -29.58
N VAL A 2 -45.09 -41.89 -29.64
CA VAL A 2 -43.70 -42.11 -30.13
C VAL A 2 -42.59 -41.23 -29.53
N ARG A 3 -41.42 -41.67 -29.02
CA ARG A 3 -40.70 -42.93 -28.65
C ARG A 3 -39.35 -42.44 -28.02
N THR A 4 -38.86 -42.98 -26.89
CA THR A 4 -37.63 -43.82 -26.71
C THR A 4 -36.34 -43.31 -27.40
N SER A 5 -35.11 -43.27 -26.88
CA SER A 5 -34.26 -44.13 -26.02
C SER A 5 -33.01 -43.32 -25.56
N SER A 6 -32.42 -43.45 -24.37
CA SER A 6 -31.55 -44.51 -23.78
C SER A 6 -30.19 -44.74 -24.46
N HIS A 7 -29.06 -44.56 -23.74
CA HIS A 7 -28.01 -45.57 -23.41
C HIS A 7 -26.71 -44.95 -22.83
N ILE A 8 -26.25 -45.32 -21.60
CA ILE A 8 -25.25 -46.37 -21.20
C ILE A 8 -23.80 -45.95 -21.58
N ALA A 9 -22.89 -45.59 -20.65
CA ALA A 9 -22.16 -46.33 -19.59
C ALA A 9 -20.85 -47.02 -20.06
N SER A 10 -19.83 -46.87 -19.19
CA SER A 10 -18.60 -47.69 -19.00
C SER A 10 -17.49 -47.66 -20.06
N CYS A 11 -16.25 -47.42 -19.64
CA CYS A 11 -15.29 -48.54 -19.44
C CYS A 11 -13.95 -48.10 -18.80
N VAL A 12 -13.43 -49.04 -18.01
CA VAL A 12 -12.17 -49.10 -17.26
C VAL A 12 -11.08 -49.78 -18.12
N LEU A 13 -9.78 -49.50 -17.89
CA LEU A 13 -8.63 -50.45 -17.80
C LEU A 13 -7.30 -49.63 -17.63
N ALA A 14 -6.50 -49.80 -16.56
CA ALA A 14 -5.38 -50.76 -16.34
C ALA A 14 -4.11 -50.44 -17.17
N ALA A 15 -2.85 -50.71 -16.80
CA ALA A 15 -2.04 -51.00 -15.60
C ALA A 15 -0.57 -51.21 -16.09
N ALA A 16 0.39 -51.40 -15.17
CA ALA A 16 1.76 -51.97 -15.33
C ALA A 16 2.92 -51.01 -15.72
N LEU A 17 4.20 -51.13 -15.28
CA LEU A 17 4.96 -51.76 -14.18
C LEU A 17 6.49 -51.54 -14.47
N LEU A 18 7.35 -51.62 -13.44
CA LEU A 18 8.84 -51.81 -13.45
C LEU A 18 9.70 -50.57 -13.86
N SER A 19 10.90 -50.28 -13.34
CA SER A 19 11.92 -51.03 -12.61
C SER A 19 12.83 -50.05 -11.82
N GLY A 20 13.52 -50.52 -10.78
CA GLY A 20 14.36 -49.71 -9.90
C GLY A 20 15.81 -49.49 -10.35
N CYS A 21 16.56 -48.69 -9.57
CA CYS A 21 17.98 -48.89 -9.32
C CYS A 21 18.44 -48.12 -8.06
N HIS A 22 19.08 -48.85 -7.14
CA HIS A 22 19.84 -48.36 -6.00
C HIS A 22 21.08 -47.59 -6.46
N VAL A 23 21.41 -46.48 -5.79
CA VAL A 23 22.80 -46.09 -5.55
C VAL A 23 22.90 -45.61 -4.09
N THR A 24 23.52 -46.43 -3.27
CA THR A 24 24.11 -46.07 -1.98
C THR A 24 25.61 -45.85 -2.22
N ILE A 25 26.13 -44.68 -1.86
CA ILE A 25 27.56 -44.51 -1.55
C ILE A 25 27.66 -43.81 -0.20
N GLN A 26 28.54 -44.38 0.62
CA GLN A 26 28.76 -44.17 2.03
C GLN A 26 29.36 -42.80 2.37
N SER A 27 29.07 -42.43 3.62
CA SER A 27 29.76 -41.49 4.51
C SER A 27 31.29 -41.48 4.39
N SER A 28 31.90 -40.29 4.54
CA SER A 28 32.73 -39.95 5.71
C SER A 28 33.37 -38.55 5.60
N ASP A 29 33.49 -37.92 6.77
CA ASP A 29 34.50 -36.93 7.18
C ASP A 29 34.47 -35.49 6.65
N SER A 30 33.92 -34.62 7.51
CA SER A 30 34.50 -33.32 7.85
C SER A 30 35.23 -33.52 9.19
N PRO A 31 36.44 -32.97 9.43
CA PRO A 31 36.52 -31.57 9.86
C PRO A 31 37.83 -30.83 9.49
N ALA A 32 37.79 -29.51 9.61
CA ALA A 32 38.81 -28.65 10.22
C ALA A 32 38.93 -27.29 9.51
N GLU A 33 38.27 -26.33 10.14
CA GLU A 33 38.63 -24.93 10.29
C GLU A 33 40.14 -24.67 10.26
N ALA A 34 40.59 -23.82 9.32
CA ALA A 34 41.92 -23.24 9.30
C ALA A 34 41.81 -21.72 9.49
N THR A 35 42.29 -21.28 10.66
CA THR A 35 42.42 -19.89 11.12
C THR A 35 43.48 -19.12 10.29
N PRO A 36 43.38 -17.78 10.16
CA PRO A 36 44.28 -16.98 9.34
C PRO A 36 45.64 -16.70 10.04
N PRO A 37 46.73 -16.47 9.27
CA PRO A 37 48.05 -16.18 9.83
C PRO A 37 48.18 -14.75 10.42
N PRO A 38 49.17 -14.52 11.31
CA PRO A 38 49.16 -13.46 12.30
C PRO A 38 49.59 -12.07 11.79
N ALA A 39 49.10 -11.05 12.51
CA ALA A 39 49.46 -9.64 12.34
C ALA A 39 50.97 -9.41 12.57
N LYS A 40 51.61 -8.70 11.64
CA LYS A 40 52.96 -8.15 11.83
C LYS A 40 52.88 -6.81 12.57
N THR A 41 53.26 -6.84 13.84
CA THR A 41 53.65 -5.65 14.60
C THR A 41 54.95 -5.10 14.02
N THR A 42 54.94 -3.85 13.56
CA THR A 42 56.17 -3.06 13.38
C THR A 42 56.05 -1.74 14.12
N THR A 43 57.17 -1.42 14.74
CA THR A 43 57.41 -0.45 15.80
C THR A 43 57.26 1.00 15.35
N LYS A 44 56.77 1.84 16.28
CA LYS A 44 56.67 3.29 16.21
C LYS A 44 58.00 3.95 15.81
N THR A 45 57.97 4.83 14.81
CA THR A 45 58.89 5.96 14.70
C THR A 45 58.08 7.25 14.84
N ALA A 46 58.40 8.05 15.86
CA ALA A 46 57.73 9.30 16.16
C ALA A 46 58.11 10.37 15.13
N SER A 47 57.14 10.82 14.34
CA SER A 47 57.25 11.97 13.44
C SER A 47 56.44 13.17 13.98
N LYS A 48 57.12 14.32 14.01
CA LYS A 48 56.76 15.68 14.45
C LYS A 48 55.29 16.09 14.14
N PRO A 49 54.62 16.94 14.97
CA PRO A 49 53.23 17.30 14.74
C PRO A 49 53.08 18.21 13.51
N ARG A 50 52.40 17.73 12.46
CA ARG A 50 51.85 18.59 11.40
C ARG A 50 50.51 19.12 11.89
N THR A 51 50.37 20.43 11.98
CA THR A 51 49.09 21.11 12.18
C THR A 51 48.16 20.72 11.02
N ARG A 52 47.16 19.87 11.30
CA ARG A 52 46.08 19.59 10.36
C ARG A 52 45.17 20.81 10.33
N LYS A 53 45.04 21.42 9.15
CA LYS A 53 43.91 22.30 8.80
C LYS A 53 42.61 21.56 9.18
N PRO A 54 41.64 22.19 9.85
CA PRO A 54 40.39 21.52 10.22
C PRO A 54 39.77 20.93 8.96
N ALA A 55 39.36 19.65 9.05
CA ALA A 55 38.60 19.00 8.00
C ALA A 55 37.38 19.88 7.71
N LYS A 56 37.05 20.06 6.42
CA LYS A 56 35.75 20.62 6.06
C LYS A 56 34.69 19.77 6.79
N PRO A 57 33.67 20.39 7.42
CA PRO A 57 32.56 19.61 7.94
C PRO A 57 32.04 18.72 6.82
N ASP A 58 31.70 17.48 7.15
CA ASP A 58 31.07 16.57 6.20
C ASP A 58 29.94 17.32 5.50
N PRO A 59 29.80 17.19 4.17
CA PRO A 59 28.66 17.79 3.50
C PRO A 59 27.39 17.28 4.20
N GLU A 60 26.60 18.22 4.72
CA GLU A 60 25.22 17.99 5.19
C GLU A 60 24.60 16.98 4.22
N PRO A 61 24.08 15.83 4.70
CA PRO A 61 23.57 14.80 3.81
C PRO A 61 22.59 15.48 2.85
N GLU A 62 22.87 15.43 1.54
CA GLU A 62 21.99 15.99 0.53
C GLU A 62 20.57 15.66 0.94
N ARG A 63 19.74 16.69 1.22
CA ARG A 63 18.33 16.53 1.58
C ARG A 63 17.78 15.41 0.72
N ARG A 64 17.62 14.22 1.32
CA ARG A 64 17.28 13.00 0.60
C ARG A 64 16.00 13.34 -0.13
N LYS A 65 16.05 13.52 -1.46
CA LYS A 65 14.89 13.97 -2.22
C LYS A 65 13.78 12.99 -1.87
N LEU A 66 12.72 13.49 -1.22
CA LEU A 66 11.61 12.64 -0.84
C LEU A 66 11.16 11.91 -2.12
N PRO A 67 10.99 10.59 -2.08
CA PRO A 67 10.60 9.87 -3.27
C PRO A 67 9.27 10.46 -3.75
N LYS A 68 9.10 10.61 -5.07
CA LYS A 68 7.99 11.34 -5.71
C LYS A 68 6.60 10.89 -5.23
N TRP A 69 6.50 9.66 -4.75
CA TRP A 69 5.28 9.07 -4.20
C TRP A 69 4.91 9.56 -2.81
N ARG A 70 5.84 10.11 -1.99
CA ARG A 70 5.47 10.62 -0.68
C ARG A 70 4.82 11.99 -0.83
N LEU A 71 3.63 12.13 -0.26
CA LEU A 71 2.93 13.37 -0.01
C LEU A 71 3.94 14.38 0.56
N PRO A 72 4.00 15.59 -0.01
CA PRO A 72 4.95 16.60 0.43
C PRO A 72 4.73 16.93 1.91
N ALA A 73 5.77 17.46 2.56
CA ALA A 73 5.59 18.10 3.84
C ALA A 73 4.51 19.18 3.69
N SER A 74 3.45 19.06 4.48
CA SER A 74 2.31 19.95 4.42
C SER A 74 2.15 20.66 5.75
N ASN A 75 2.08 21.99 5.68
CA ASN A 75 1.73 22.85 6.82
C ASN A 75 0.21 22.93 7.02
N ALA A 76 -0.58 22.12 6.30
CA ALA A 76 -2.02 22.07 6.49
C ALA A 76 -2.37 21.70 7.93
N PRO A 77 -3.39 22.35 8.52
CA PRO A 77 -3.87 22.04 9.85
C PRO A 77 -4.28 20.57 9.94
N THR A 78 -3.95 19.95 11.07
CA THR A 78 -4.37 18.58 11.38
C THR A 78 -5.80 18.59 11.90
N ILE A 79 -6.65 17.75 11.35
CA ILE A 79 -8.00 17.50 11.86
C ILE A 79 -7.91 16.59 13.09
N THR A 80 -8.05 17.18 14.28
CA THR A 80 -8.01 16.46 15.55
C THR A 80 -9.40 16.03 16.03
N ALA A 81 -10.44 16.75 15.63
CA ALA A 81 -11.82 16.36 15.86
C ALA A 81 -12.18 15.13 15.02
N LYS A 82 -13.06 14.28 15.55
CA LYS A 82 -13.50 13.07 14.85
C LYS A 82 -14.20 13.44 13.53
N THR A 83 -13.73 12.87 12.42
CA THR A 83 -14.45 12.88 11.15
C THR A 83 -14.66 11.46 10.65
N VAL A 84 -15.51 11.31 9.65
CA VAL A 84 -15.79 10.01 9.03
C VAL A 84 -14.56 9.45 8.32
N PHE A 85 -13.70 10.32 7.77
CA PHE A 85 -12.50 9.93 7.01
C PHE A 85 -11.26 9.70 7.88
N GLY A 86 -11.34 9.97 9.19
CA GLY A 86 -10.22 9.88 10.12
C GLY A 86 -9.97 11.17 10.90
N SER A 87 -9.03 11.12 11.83
CA SER A 87 -8.67 12.22 12.72
C SER A 87 -7.40 11.90 13.50
N GLY A 88 -6.88 12.88 14.22
CA GLY A 88 -5.78 12.70 15.16
C GLY A 88 -4.42 13.06 14.56
N GLU A 89 -3.35 12.74 15.26
CA GLU A 89 -1.99 13.20 14.90
C GLU A 89 -1.16 12.13 14.18
N THR A 90 -1.47 10.85 14.40
CA THR A 90 -0.72 9.72 13.82
C THR A 90 -1.64 8.53 13.56
N ALA A 91 -1.45 7.88 12.41
CA ALA A 91 -2.01 6.58 12.05
C ALA A 91 -1.19 5.94 10.92
N ALA A 92 -1.57 4.74 10.49
CA ALA A 92 -0.90 4.06 9.38
C ALA A 92 -1.01 4.82 8.04
N PHE A 93 -2.15 5.47 7.79
CA PHE A 93 -2.37 6.29 6.59
C PHE A 93 -2.50 7.76 6.95
N ARG A 94 -1.81 8.61 6.19
CA ARG A 94 -1.97 10.07 6.23
C ARG A 94 -2.80 10.52 5.03
N GLY A 95 -3.89 11.21 5.28
CA GLY A 95 -4.73 11.86 4.26
C GLY A 95 -4.43 13.35 4.16
N LEU A 96 -4.21 13.87 2.95
CA LEU A 96 -4.23 15.29 2.66
C LEU A 96 -5.52 15.64 1.91
N VAL A 97 -6.19 16.70 2.36
CA VAL A 97 -7.52 17.11 1.88
C VAL A 97 -7.40 18.39 1.06
N TYR A 98 -8.02 18.40 -0.10
CA TYR A 98 -7.93 19.46 -1.10
C TYR A 98 -9.32 19.95 -1.47
N VAL A 99 -9.46 21.26 -1.74
CA VAL A 99 -10.60 21.77 -2.51
C VAL A 99 -10.32 21.50 -3.98
N ILE A 100 -11.33 20.99 -4.69
CA ILE A 100 -11.25 20.71 -6.12
C ILE A 100 -12.18 21.66 -6.90
N PRO A 101 -11.99 21.82 -8.22
CA PRO A 101 -12.85 22.69 -9.01
C PRO A 101 -14.32 22.26 -8.92
N GLU A 102 -15.22 23.22 -8.86
CA GLU A 102 -16.66 22.95 -8.99
C GLU A 102 -16.95 22.23 -10.31
N ASN A 103 -17.99 21.39 -10.30
CA ASN A 103 -18.40 20.57 -11.44
C ASN A 103 -17.39 19.50 -11.86
N SER A 104 -16.37 19.20 -11.03
CA SER A 104 -15.44 18.09 -11.27
C SER A 104 -16.20 16.78 -11.46
N LYS A 105 -16.00 16.11 -12.59
CA LYS A 105 -16.67 14.83 -12.90
C LYS A 105 -15.83 13.59 -12.59
N LYS A 106 -14.62 13.80 -12.08
CA LYS A 106 -13.62 12.77 -11.76
C LYS A 106 -12.52 13.37 -10.87
N LEU A 107 -11.65 12.52 -10.34
CA LEU A 107 -10.44 12.91 -9.62
C LEU A 107 -9.62 13.94 -10.41
N PRO A 108 -9.25 15.09 -9.80
CA PRO A 108 -8.33 16.03 -10.44
C PRO A 108 -6.88 15.53 -10.34
N SER A 109 -5.98 16.12 -11.12
CA SER A 109 -4.56 16.06 -10.76
C SER A 109 -4.36 16.80 -9.43
N PHE A 110 -3.61 16.19 -8.52
CA PHE A 110 -3.18 16.77 -7.25
C PHE A 110 -1.92 17.63 -7.39
N ASP A 111 -1.29 17.63 -8.57
CA ASP A 111 -0.08 18.41 -8.83
C ASP A 111 -0.37 19.90 -8.63
N ASN A 112 0.53 20.58 -7.93
CA ASN A 112 0.44 22.01 -7.60
C ASN A 112 -0.82 22.42 -6.80
N ARG A 113 -1.54 21.47 -6.20
CA ARG A 113 -2.63 21.79 -5.28
C ARG A 113 -2.12 21.88 -3.85
N LEU A 114 -2.63 22.88 -3.13
CA LEU A 114 -2.35 23.03 -1.70
C LEU A 114 -3.46 22.34 -0.91
N PRO A 115 -3.12 21.39 -0.02
CA PRO A 115 -4.10 20.82 0.88
C PRO A 115 -4.51 21.86 1.93
N PHE A 116 -5.80 21.93 2.25
CA PHE A 116 -6.30 22.78 3.32
C PHE A 116 -6.36 22.06 4.66
N ALA A 117 -6.26 20.73 4.67
CA ALA A 117 -6.27 19.94 5.89
C ALA A 117 -5.47 18.63 5.74
N LYS A 118 -5.13 18.05 6.89
CA LYS A 118 -4.48 16.75 7.04
C LYS A 118 -5.24 15.92 8.07
N LEU A 119 -5.43 14.64 7.80
CA LEU A 119 -6.06 13.69 8.72
C LEU A 119 -5.33 12.35 8.68
N TYR A 120 -5.69 11.45 9.59
CA TYR A 120 -5.04 10.16 9.75
C TYR A 120 -6.06 9.06 10.00
N THR A 121 -5.81 7.87 9.46
CA THR A 121 -6.61 6.67 9.74
C THR A 121 -5.78 5.40 9.65
N ASP A 122 -6.16 4.35 10.38
CA ASP A 122 -5.52 3.03 10.28
C ASP A 122 -6.22 2.12 9.24
N ARG A 123 -7.43 2.48 8.80
CA ARG A 123 -8.25 1.71 7.85
C ARG A 123 -9.34 2.58 7.20
N PHE A 124 -10.00 2.05 6.17
CA PHE A 124 -11.07 2.74 5.44
C PHE A 124 -12.40 2.02 5.63
N GLU A 125 -13.29 2.57 6.47
CA GLU A 125 -14.59 1.97 6.82
C GLU A 125 -15.71 3.03 6.91
N VAL A 126 -15.78 3.93 5.93
CA VAL A 126 -16.85 4.92 5.81
C VAL A 126 -18.05 4.27 5.14
N LYS A 127 -19.04 3.89 5.94
CA LYS A 127 -20.36 3.47 5.44
C LYS A 127 -21.06 4.65 4.76
N THR A 128 -21.94 4.34 3.81
CA THR A 128 -22.83 5.33 3.18
C THR A 128 -23.58 6.11 4.26
N GLN A 129 -23.35 7.41 4.30
CA GLN A 129 -23.97 8.31 5.27
C GLN A 129 -23.93 9.75 4.77
N GLU A 130 -24.81 10.58 5.30
CA GLU A 130 -24.82 12.03 5.04
C GLU A 130 -23.53 12.70 5.53
N PHE A 131 -23.00 13.63 4.73
CA PHE A 131 -21.83 14.43 5.07
C PHE A 131 -22.13 15.92 4.91
N SER A 132 -22.46 16.59 6.02
CA SER A 132 -22.80 18.01 6.02
C SER A 132 -21.86 18.89 6.85
N GLY A 133 -21.10 18.31 7.78
CA GLY A 133 -20.25 19.04 8.74
C GLY A 133 -18.86 19.44 8.24
N GLY A 134 -18.44 18.95 7.07
CA GLY A 134 -17.11 19.21 6.51
C GLY A 134 -15.97 18.71 7.40
N PHE A 135 -14.89 19.49 7.50
CA PHE A 135 -13.65 19.13 8.21
C PHE A 135 -13.42 20.08 9.41
N PRO A 136 -13.86 19.70 10.62
CA PRO A 136 -13.80 20.57 11.79
C PRO A 136 -12.36 20.96 12.15
N GLY A 137 -12.14 22.23 12.50
CA GLY A 137 -10.81 22.79 12.73
C GLY A 137 -10.05 23.17 11.45
N ALA A 138 -10.67 23.00 10.28
CA ALA A 138 -10.18 23.52 9.00
C ALA A 138 -11.30 24.23 8.22
N LEU A 139 -11.86 23.61 7.18
CA LEU A 139 -12.93 24.17 6.36
C LEU A 139 -14.20 23.33 6.49
N LEU A 140 -15.36 23.98 6.44
CA LEU A 140 -16.67 23.32 6.36
C LEU A 140 -16.98 22.77 4.95
N GLN A 141 -15.95 22.40 4.19
CA GLN A 141 -16.06 21.87 2.84
C GLN A 141 -16.73 20.49 2.88
N ASN A 142 -17.93 20.37 2.31
CA ASN A 142 -18.74 19.14 2.31
C ASN A 142 -19.12 18.66 0.89
N GLU A 143 -18.59 19.34 -0.12
CA GLU A 143 -18.69 19.05 -1.55
C GLU A 143 -17.39 19.51 -2.20
N TRP A 144 -17.10 19.12 -3.44
CA TRP A 144 -15.91 19.55 -4.19
C TRP A 144 -14.63 19.45 -3.37
N PHE A 145 -14.41 18.28 -2.78
CA PHE A 145 -13.15 17.98 -2.10
C PHE A 145 -12.56 16.66 -2.59
N ALA A 146 -11.24 16.53 -2.45
CA ALA A 146 -10.54 15.28 -2.66
C ALA A 146 -9.61 14.98 -1.49
N ILE A 147 -9.39 13.70 -1.23
CA ILE A 147 -8.45 13.22 -0.22
C ILE A 147 -7.46 12.29 -0.90
N ARG A 148 -6.17 12.57 -0.76
CA ARG A 148 -5.10 11.62 -1.08
C ARG A 148 -4.57 11.02 0.21
N PHE A 149 -4.80 9.73 0.39
CA PHE A 149 -4.23 8.94 1.45
C PHE A 149 -2.96 8.26 0.99
N GLU A 150 -1.95 8.25 1.85
CA GLU A 150 -0.74 7.47 1.66
C GLU A 150 -0.30 6.81 2.95
N GLY A 151 0.25 5.60 2.82
CA GLY A 151 0.82 4.85 3.91
C GLY A 151 1.27 3.48 3.44
N GLU A 152 1.43 2.58 4.39
CA GLU A 152 1.96 1.24 4.14
C GLU A 152 1.05 0.19 4.79
N PHE A 153 1.08 -1.03 4.26
CA PHE A 153 0.41 -2.20 4.84
C PHE A 153 1.29 -3.43 4.67
N LYS A 154 1.02 -4.48 5.45
CA LYS A 154 1.78 -5.73 5.41
C LYS A 154 1.04 -6.82 4.64
N VAL A 155 1.78 -7.50 3.80
CA VAL A 155 1.38 -8.72 3.10
C VAL A 155 2.05 -9.90 3.81
N PRO A 156 1.29 -10.89 4.29
CA PRO A 156 1.82 -11.98 5.13
C PRO A 156 2.56 -13.07 4.36
N SER A 157 2.36 -13.15 3.04
CA SER A 157 2.99 -14.13 2.17
C SER A 157 2.86 -13.72 0.70
N ASP A 158 3.77 -14.21 -0.13
CA ASP A 158 3.68 -14.08 -1.58
C ASP A 158 2.34 -14.60 -2.12
N GLY A 159 1.69 -13.83 -3.00
CA GLY A 159 0.47 -14.30 -3.64
C GLY A 159 -0.27 -13.26 -4.47
N VAL A 160 -1.37 -13.69 -5.07
CA VAL A 160 -2.33 -12.78 -5.71
C VAL A 160 -3.30 -12.32 -4.63
N PHE A 161 -3.45 -11.00 -4.50
CA PHE A 161 -4.38 -10.35 -3.59
C PHE A 161 -5.45 -9.64 -4.39
N GLN A 162 -6.70 -9.82 -3.97
CA GLN A 162 -7.87 -9.11 -4.48
C GLN A 162 -8.10 -7.89 -3.58
N PHE A 163 -8.51 -6.80 -4.19
CA PHE A 163 -8.87 -5.55 -3.53
C PHE A 163 -10.25 -5.12 -3.98
N ARG A 164 -11.06 -4.64 -3.04
CA ARG A 164 -12.36 -4.00 -3.31
C ARG A 164 -12.35 -2.59 -2.74
N VAL A 165 -12.67 -1.61 -3.59
CA VAL A 165 -12.91 -0.24 -3.17
C VAL A 165 -14.38 0.06 -3.35
N THR A 166 -15.04 0.48 -2.29
CA THR A 166 -16.39 1.08 -2.36
C THR A 166 -16.25 2.56 -2.12
N SER A 167 -16.81 3.40 -2.99
CA SER A 167 -16.78 4.85 -2.80
C SER A 167 -18.03 5.56 -3.32
N ASP A 168 -18.31 6.70 -2.70
CA ASP A 168 -19.25 7.75 -3.12
C ASP A 168 -18.57 9.10 -2.85
N ASP A 169 -18.14 9.89 -3.85
CA ASP A 169 -18.10 9.60 -5.29
C ASP A 169 -16.92 8.68 -5.66
N GLY A 170 -15.97 9.14 -6.47
CA GLY A 170 -14.97 8.29 -7.09
C GLY A 170 -13.71 8.09 -6.27
N ALA A 171 -13.04 6.95 -6.50
CA ALA A 171 -11.76 6.63 -5.89
C ALA A 171 -10.86 5.80 -6.81
N ASN A 172 -9.55 5.95 -6.67
CA ASN A 172 -8.54 5.10 -7.31
C ASN A 172 -7.54 4.59 -6.28
N LEU A 173 -7.31 3.27 -6.28
CA LEU A 173 -6.35 2.61 -5.39
C LEU A 173 -5.10 2.22 -6.16
N TYR A 174 -3.96 2.63 -5.64
CA TYR A 174 -2.65 2.28 -6.13
C TYR A 174 -1.87 1.48 -5.09
N ILE A 175 -1.28 0.36 -5.51
CA ILE A 175 -0.36 -0.43 -4.70
C ILE A 175 1.00 -0.42 -5.38
N ASP A 176 2.04 0.02 -4.67
CA ASP A 176 3.38 0.24 -5.22
C ASP A 176 3.40 1.01 -6.55
N ASP A 177 2.70 2.14 -6.57
CA ASP A 177 2.56 3.05 -7.72
C ASP A 177 1.79 2.44 -8.93
N LYS A 178 1.23 1.24 -8.81
CA LYS A 178 0.38 0.62 -9.85
C LYS A 178 -1.08 0.82 -9.51
N LEU A 179 -1.87 1.30 -10.47
CA LEU A 179 -3.33 1.37 -10.34
C LEU A 179 -3.90 -0.06 -10.27
N VAL A 180 -4.47 -0.43 -9.13
CA VAL A 180 -5.06 -1.76 -8.90
C VAL A 180 -6.57 -1.72 -9.02
N VAL A 181 -7.22 -0.70 -8.44
CA VAL A 181 -8.67 -0.51 -8.55
C VAL A 181 -8.96 0.87 -9.11
N ALA A 182 -9.75 0.90 -10.18
CA ALA A 182 -10.24 2.12 -10.81
C ALA A 182 -11.74 2.28 -10.54
N ASN A 183 -12.11 3.17 -9.62
CA ASN A 183 -13.50 3.47 -9.25
C ASN A 183 -13.78 4.98 -9.37
N ASP A 184 -13.17 5.66 -10.35
CA ASP A 184 -13.31 7.09 -10.55
C ASP A 184 -14.65 7.46 -11.23
N GLY A 185 -14.94 8.77 -11.23
CA GLY A 185 -16.16 9.35 -11.78
C GLY A 185 -17.16 9.77 -10.70
N VAL A 186 -18.19 10.51 -11.12
CA VAL A 186 -19.35 10.83 -10.27
C VAL A 186 -20.29 9.65 -10.23
N HIS A 187 -20.66 9.21 -9.05
CA HIS A 187 -21.60 8.11 -8.81
C HIS A 187 -21.92 7.98 -7.33
N THR A 188 -23.11 7.48 -7.03
CA THR A 188 -23.44 7.02 -5.68
C THR A 188 -22.55 5.84 -5.27
N ALA A 189 -22.59 5.47 -3.98
CA ALA A 189 -21.85 4.34 -3.42
C ALA A 189 -21.86 3.09 -4.33
N LYS A 190 -20.70 2.77 -4.91
CA LYS A 190 -20.50 1.58 -5.75
C LYS A 190 -19.14 0.96 -5.47
N SER A 191 -19.04 -0.35 -5.69
CA SER A 191 -17.79 -1.08 -5.55
C SER A 191 -17.10 -1.31 -6.90
N ALA A 192 -15.78 -1.26 -6.92
CA ALA A 192 -14.95 -1.81 -7.96
C ALA A 192 -13.89 -2.74 -7.36
N ASP A 193 -13.49 -3.74 -8.14
CA ASP A 193 -12.55 -4.76 -7.75
C ASP A 193 -11.29 -4.69 -8.62
N GLY A 194 -10.19 -5.21 -8.08
CA GLY A 194 -8.93 -5.34 -8.78
C GLY A 194 -8.04 -6.37 -8.09
N GLU A 195 -7.00 -6.81 -8.80
CA GLU A 195 -6.06 -7.79 -8.27
C GLU A 195 -4.62 -7.43 -8.61
N VAL A 196 -3.70 -7.82 -7.73
CA VAL A 196 -2.27 -7.64 -7.95
C VAL A 196 -1.49 -8.74 -7.23
N ARG A 197 -0.40 -9.20 -7.86
CA ARG A 197 0.55 -10.10 -7.21
C ARG A 197 1.49 -9.30 -6.32
N LEU A 198 1.55 -9.65 -5.04
CA LEU A 198 2.39 -9.04 -4.02
C LEU A 198 3.35 -10.08 -3.44
N SER A 199 4.53 -9.63 -3.04
CA SER A 199 5.47 -10.41 -2.24
C SER A 199 5.11 -10.32 -0.76
N GLU A 200 5.64 -11.19 0.07
CA GLU A 200 5.65 -11.00 1.51
C GLU A 200 6.37 -9.69 1.87
N GLY A 201 5.83 -8.96 2.83
CA GLY A 201 6.46 -7.77 3.39
C GLY A 201 5.60 -6.51 3.32
N THR A 202 6.25 -5.36 3.37
CA THR A 202 5.58 -4.05 3.41
C THR A 202 5.37 -3.52 2.01
N HIS A 203 4.13 -3.11 1.72
CA HIS A 203 3.73 -2.51 0.45
C HIS A 203 3.16 -1.12 0.67
N ARG A 204 3.35 -0.25 -0.33
CA ARG A 204 2.82 1.11 -0.32
C ARG A 204 1.40 1.12 -0.83
N LEU A 205 0.56 1.94 -0.19
CA LEU A 205 -0.79 2.21 -0.61
C LEU A 205 -0.94 3.72 -0.83
N GLN A 206 -1.48 4.08 -1.99
CA GLN A 206 -2.05 5.40 -2.24
C GLN A 206 -3.53 5.22 -2.61
N LEU A 207 -4.41 5.94 -1.91
CA LEU A 207 -5.84 5.96 -2.21
C LEU A 207 -6.25 7.40 -2.47
N ASP A 208 -6.63 7.68 -3.71
CA ASP A 208 -7.18 8.97 -4.11
C ASP A 208 -8.70 8.85 -4.10
N TYR A 209 -9.37 9.73 -3.37
CA TYR A 209 -10.84 9.80 -3.25
C TYR A 209 -11.32 11.21 -3.56
N PHE A 210 -12.49 11.38 -4.16
CA PHE A 210 -13.15 12.67 -4.25
C PHE A 210 -14.65 12.61 -4.00
N GLN A 211 -15.18 13.73 -3.54
CA GLN A 211 -16.60 14.04 -3.48
C GLN A 211 -16.89 15.18 -4.45
N ALA A 212 -17.89 14.98 -5.31
CA ALA A 212 -18.44 15.99 -6.18
C ALA A 212 -19.46 16.83 -5.40
N GLU A 213 -20.75 16.55 -5.56
CA GLU A 213 -21.80 17.36 -4.96
C GLU A 213 -22.02 16.97 -3.49
N ARG A 214 -22.65 17.87 -2.73
CA ARG A 214 -23.06 17.58 -1.35
C ARG A 214 -23.99 16.36 -1.28
N GLY A 215 -23.95 15.65 -0.16
CA GLY A 215 -24.86 14.55 0.11
C GLY A 215 -24.18 13.42 0.86
N GLN A 216 -24.31 12.21 0.31
CA GLN A 216 -23.75 11.02 0.93
C GLN A 216 -22.29 10.84 0.56
N VAL A 217 -21.56 10.23 1.48
CA VAL A 217 -20.18 9.78 1.27
C VAL A 217 -20.07 8.31 1.64
N ALA A 218 -19.16 7.61 0.96
CA ALA A 218 -18.77 6.26 1.29
C ALA A 218 -17.31 6.07 0.88
N LEU A 219 -16.58 5.28 1.67
CA LEU A 219 -15.20 4.90 1.38
C LEU A 219 -14.80 3.69 2.21
N SER A 220 -14.65 2.54 1.56
CA SER A 220 -14.08 1.35 2.19
C SER A 220 -13.07 0.66 1.30
N VAL A 221 -12.03 0.09 1.90
CA VAL A 221 -11.04 -0.73 1.20
C VAL A 221 -10.97 -2.09 1.89
N LEU A 222 -11.26 -3.13 1.13
CA LEU A 222 -11.09 -4.52 1.55
C LEU A 222 -9.96 -5.16 0.75
N MET A 223 -9.25 -6.10 1.37
CA MET A 223 -8.23 -6.91 0.71
C MET A 223 -8.31 -8.37 1.16
N GLY A 224 -7.82 -9.28 0.32
CA GLY A 224 -7.74 -10.68 0.71
C GLY A 224 -7.33 -11.60 -0.43
N GLN A 225 -7.50 -12.90 -0.21
CA GLN A 225 -7.19 -13.95 -1.20
C GLN A 225 -8.34 -14.96 -1.23
N LYS A 226 -8.51 -15.64 -2.36
CA LYS A 226 -9.54 -16.69 -2.55
C LYS A 226 -10.94 -16.19 -2.19
N ASP A 227 -11.28 -14.98 -2.65
CA ASP A 227 -12.59 -14.32 -2.46
C ASP A 227 -12.99 -14.04 -1.00
N LYS A 228 -12.07 -14.23 -0.05
CA LYS A 228 -12.26 -13.82 1.33
C LYS A 228 -11.63 -12.44 1.54
N LEU A 229 -12.45 -11.40 1.43
CA LEU A 229 -12.06 -10.01 1.62
C LEU A 229 -12.32 -9.54 3.05
N GLU A 230 -11.34 -8.88 3.66
CA GLU A 230 -11.41 -8.28 5.00
C GLU A 230 -10.97 -6.81 4.92
N PRO A 231 -11.35 -5.95 5.90
CA PRO A 231 -10.88 -4.57 5.93
C PRO A 231 -9.36 -4.47 5.87
N LEU A 232 -8.85 -3.65 4.94
CA LEU A 232 -7.42 -3.39 4.86
C LEU A 232 -6.99 -2.55 6.07
N VAL A 233 -5.99 -3.05 6.80
CA VAL A 233 -5.39 -2.37 7.95
C VAL A 233 -3.97 -1.99 7.61
N GLY A 234 -3.63 -0.71 7.79
CA GLY A 234 -2.29 -0.21 7.55
C GLY A 234 -1.30 -0.62 8.63
N SER A 235 -0.02 -0.61 8.28
CA SER A 235 1.11 -0.81 9.19
C SER A 235 1.74 0.52 9.59
N ARG A 236 2.21 0.59 10.83
CA ARG A 236 3.03 1.68 11.37
C ARG A 236 4.48 1.24 11.50
#